data_AF-A0A252BFS8-F1
#
_entry.id   AF-A0A252BFS8-F1
#
_cell.length_a   1.000
_cell.length_b   1.000
_cell.length_c   1.000
_cell.angle_alpha   90.00
_cell.angle_beta   90.00
_cell.angle_gamma   90.00
#
_symmetry.space_group_name_H-M   'P 1'
#
loop_
_entity.id
_entity.type
_entity.pdbx_description
1 polymer ?
#
loop_
_entity_poly.entity_id
_entity_poly.type
_entity_poly.pdbx_seq_one_letter_code
_entity_poly.pdbx_strand_id
1 'polypeptide(L)'
;MLLGLAIFSALIWVGLIFFHGKFWQGGPILRPAPPTPNVADIAPEVTVVIPARDEAEAIETALSSLLTQDYPGKLSLILVNDRSEDETGALARALPDPLNRLTVLDGADPAPGWSGKLWAVSQGVAEANRQSPAQNGYVLLTDADIVHAPAHISTLVAKAQTDALHMVSEMVELQCESLAERALVPAFVFFFALLYPFAKVNNPASRTAGAAGGTILLRRDTLAEIGGIEALRGALIDDCTLATCVKQAGGRLYLGHSCLAKSIRPYPNAQDVWNMIARTAYVQLHFSPILLVLTVIAMGVVWVMPGLLAVFGHGPARWVGLVTWAVSVASFLPTLRRFRLSPLWALTLPFVAVFYTAATIGSAINHYRGRGVVWKNRAYREAIPNAGRVDVQADQEPHHKKTQSN
;
A
#
# COMPACT_ATOMS: atom_id res chain seq x y z
N MET A 1 24.86 21.64 24.84
CA MET A 1 24.56 20.39 24.12
C MET A 1 23.07 20.03 24.12
N LEU A 2 22.43 19.81 25.29
CA LEU A 2 21.01 19.41 25.36
C LEU A 2 20.04 20.37 24.68
N LEU A 3 20.23 21.69 24.82
CA LEU A 3 19.39 22.68 24.15
C LEU A 3 19.51 22.60 22.62
N GLY A 4 20.70 22.35 22.08
CA GLY A 4 20.90 22.19 20.64
C GLY A 4 20.17 20.97 20.09
N LEU A 5 20.19 19.84 20.80
CA LEU A 5 19.42 18.65 20.46
C LEU A 5 17.91 18.90 20.53
N ALA A 6 17.44 19.61 21.56
CA ALA A 6 16.04 19.98 21.71
C ALA A 6 15.56 20.83 20.52
N ILE A 7 16.33 21.86 20.15
CA ILE A 7 16.04 22.72 18.99
C ILE A 7 16.06 21.92 17.69
N PHE A 8 17.05 21.04 17.50
CA PHE A 8 17.12 20.21 16.30
C PHE A 8 15.88 19.33 16.11
N SER A 9 15.42 18.65 17.16
CA SER A 9 14.18 17.87 17.09
C SER A 9 12.93 18.72 16.89
N ALA A 10 12.86 19.89 17.55
CA ALA A 10 11.78 20.84 17.33
C ALA A 10 11.70 21.31 15.87
N LEU A 11 12.85 21.61 15.24
CA LEU A 11 12.92 22.00 13.83
C LEU A 11 12.47 20.87 12.90
N ILE A 12 12.82 19.61 13.20
CA ILE A 12 12.29 18.46 12.46
C ILE A 12 10.76 18.42 12.56
N TRP A 13 10.19 18.58 13.75
CA TRP A 13 8.75 18.58 13.95
C TRP A 13 8.04 19.76 13.25
N VAL A 14 8.63 20.95 13.24
CA VAL A 14 8.15 22.07 12.44
C VAL A 14 8.13 21.69 10.94
N GLY A 15 9.21 21.10 10.45
CA GLY A 15 9.30 20.53 9.10
C GLY A 15 8.16 19.54 8.80
N LEU A 16 7.96 18.57 9.68
CA LEU A 16 6.95 17.52 9.54
C LEU A 16 5.52 18.08 9.56
N ILE A 17 5.20 18.97 10.49
CA ILE A 17 3.83 19.50 10.65
C ILE A 17 3.44 20.43 9.51
N PHE A 18 4.35 21.31 9.07
CA PHE A 18 4.02 22.39 8.14
C PHE A 18 4.44 22.13 6.70
N PHE A 19 5.49 21.34 6.47
CA PHE A 19 6.11 21.17 5.14
C PHE A 19 6.09 19.73 4.62
N HIS A 20 5.61 18.76 5.42
CA HIS A 20 5.53 17.36 5.02
C HIS A 20 4.14 16.90 4.61
N GLY A 21 3.48 17.69 3.74
CA GLY A 21 2.24 17.27 3.08
C GLY A 21 1.07 17.03 4.04
N LYS A 22 1.06 17.70 5.20
CA LYS A 22 0.03 17.55 6.24
C LYS A 22 -0.26 16.08 6.60
N PHE A 23 0.79 15.25 6.63
CA PHE A 23 0.67 13.79 6.84
C PHE A 23 -0.17 13.42 8.07
N TRP A 24 -0.11 14.23 9.12
CA TRP A 24 -0.81 14.04 10.38
C TRP A 24 -2.33 14.28 10.33
N GLN A 25 -2.86 14.91 9.27
CA GLN A 25 -4.29 15.23 9.16
C GLN A 25 -5.16 14.04 8.72
N GLY A 26 -4.59 12.86 8.54
CA GLY A 26 -5.33 11.63 8.23
C GLY A 26 -5.82 11.51 6.80
N GLY A 27 -5.49 12.43 5.88
CA GLY A 27 -5.73 12.30 4.44
C GLY A 27 -7.20 12.32 3.99
N PRO A 28 -7.47 12.26 2.67
CA PRO A 28 -8.83 12.19 2.15
C PRO A 28 -9.47 10.83 2.40
N ILE A 29 -10.80 10.83 2.56
CA ILE A 29 -11.64 9.62 2.62
C ILE A 29 -12.44 9.56 1.31
N LEU A 30 -12.41 8.42 0.64
CA LEU A 30 -13.26 8.20 -0.51
C LEU A 30 -14.67 7.89 0.00
N ARG A 31 -15.61 8.78 -0.30
CA ARG A 31 -17.01 8.60 0.08
C ARG A 31 -17.75 7.84 -1.00
N PRO A 32 -18.82 7.09 -0.65
CA PRO A 32 -19.62 6.39 -1.63
C PRO A 32 -20.13 7.36 -2.68
N ALA A 33 -19.97 6.99 -3.95
CA ALA A 33 -20.56 7.73 -5.04
C ALA A 33 -22.10 7.61 -4.97
N PRO A 34 -22.85 8.66 -5.31
CA PRO A 34 -24.29 8.52 -5.47
C PRO A 34 -24.57 7.48 -6.56
N PRO A 35 -25.70 6.74 -6.48
CA PRO A 35 -26.07 5.78 -7.50
C PRO A 35 -26.14 6.49 -8.85
N THR A 36 -25.27 6.12 -9.79
CA THR A 36 -25.35 6.62 -11.16
C THR A 36 -26.60 6.02 -11.81
N PRO A 37 -27.40 6.81 -12.55
CA PRO A 37 -28.47 6.26 -13.38
C PRO A 37 -27.91 5.13 -14.25
N ASN A 38 -28.69 4.06 -14.35
CA ASN A 38 -28.30 2.78 -14.96
C ASN A 38 -28.06 2.96 -16.47
N VAL A 39 -26.87 3.41 -16.85
CA VAL A 39 -26.43 3.46 -18.25
C VAL A 39 -25.31 2.45 -18.42
N ALA A 40 -25.70 1.18 -18.46
CA ALA A 40 -24.79 0.04 -18.64
C ALA A 40 -23.88 0.20 -19.86
N ASP A 41 -24.33 0.91 -20.89
CA ASP A 41 -23.59 1.14 -22.15
C ASP A 41 -22.42 2.14 -22.03
N ILE A 42 -22.30 2.89 -20.93
CA ILE A 42 -21.24 3.89 -20.71
C ILE A 42 -20.24 3.43 -19.63
N ALA A 43 -20.63 2.47 -18.78
CA ALA A 43 -19.77 2.01 -17.70
C ALA A 43 -18.60 1.18 -18.24
N PRO A 44 -17.34 1.56 -17.93
CA PRO A 44 -16.16 0.84 -18.42
C PRO A 44 -16.11 -0.59 -17.88
N GLU A 45 -15.41 -1.49 -18.58
CA GLU A 45 -15.20 -2.85 -18.04
C GLU A 45 -14.25 -2.80 -16.83
N VAL A 46 -14.56 -3.60 -15.80
CA VAL A 46 -13.69 -3.79 -14.64
C VAL A 46 -13.37 -5.26 -14.48
N THR A 47 -12.09 -5.58 -14.35
CA THR A 47 -11.65 -6.92 -13.96
C THR A 47 -10.94 -6.88 -12.62
N VAL A 48 -11.44 -7.64 -11.65
CA VAL A 48 -10.85 -7.77 -10.32
C VAL A 48 -9.87 -8.93 -10.34
N VAL A 49 -8.64 -8.72 -9.90
CA VAL A 49 -7.61 -9.75 -9.77
C VAL A 49 -7.32 -9.95 -8.28
N ILE A 50 -7.49 -11.18 -7.81
CA ILE A 50 -7.39 -11.57 -6.41
C ILE A 50 -6.31 -12.66 -6.26
N PRO A 51 -5.08 -12.33 -5.86
CA PRO A 51 -4.09 -13.35 -5.50
C PRO A 51 -4.46 -13.99 -4.16
N ALA A 52 -4.52 -15.33 -4.12
CA ALA A 52 -4.87 -16.07 -2.91
C ALA A 52 -3.84 -17.18 -2.64
N ARG A 53 -3.33 -17.24 -1.41
CA ARG A 53 -2.50 -18.34 -0.91
C ARG A 53 -2.78 -18.57 0.56
N ASP A 54 -3.30 -19.74 0.89
CA ASP A 54 -3.64 -20.16 2.25
C ASP A 54 -4.57 -19.13 2.93
N GLU A 55 -5.74 -18.90 2.33
CA GLU A 55 -6.76 -17.92 2.74
C GLU A 55 -8.13 -18.58 2.97
N ALA A 56 -8.20 -19.88 3.29
CA ALA A 56 -9.46 -20.60 3.44
C ALA A 56 -10.42 -19.93 4.45
N GLU A 57 -9.89 -19.32 5.51
CA GLU A 57 -10.68 -18.61 6.53
C GLU A 57 -11.38 -17.34 6.04
N ALA A 58 -10.85 -16.68 4.99
CA ALA A 58 -11.32 -15.37 4.54
C ALA A 58 -11.97 -15.41 3.15
N ILE A 59 -11.61 -16.39 2.32
CA ILE A 59 -11.84 -16.33 0.88
C ILE A 59 -13.31 -16.31 0.48
N GLU A 60 -14.17 -17.09 1.15
CA GLU A 60 -15.61 -17.13 0.86
C GLU A 60 -16.25 -15.78 1.13
N THR A 61 -15.91 -15.15 2.26
CA THR A 61 -16.46 -13.84 2.64
C THR A 61 -15.99 -12.74 1.70
N ALA A 62 -14.69 -12.72 1.37
CA ALA A 62 -14.11 -11.74 0.46
C ALA A 62 -14.71 -11.85 -0.96
N LEU A 63 -14.73 -13.06 -1.54
CA LEU A 63 -15.29 -13.28 -2.88
C LEU A 63 -16.80 -13.01 -2.94
N SER A 64 -17.57 -13.43 -1.92
CA SER A 64 -19.00 -13.15 -1.88
C SER A 64 -19.29 -11.64 -1.92
N SER A 65 -18.44 -10.85 -1.26
CA SER A 65 -18.57 -9.38 -1.26
C SER A 65 -18.27 -8.76 -2.64
N LEU A 66 -17.38 -9.37 -3.42
CA LEU A 66 -17.07 -8.95 -4.78
C LEU A 66 -18.13 -9.40 -5.80
N LEU A 67 -18.73 -10.58 -5.61
CA LEU A 67 -19.80 -11.07 -6.49
C LEU A 67 -21.10 -10.25 -6.36
N THR A 68 -21.30 -9.62 -5.20
CA THR A 68 -22.49 -8.80 -4.88
C THR A 68 -22.33 -7.31 -5.20
N GLN A 69 -21.28 -6.92 -5.93
CA GLN A 69 -21.06 -5.52 -6.32
C GLN A 69 -22.15 -4.99 -7.25
N ASP A 70 -22.59 -3.75 -6.99
CA ASP A 70 -23.65 -3.03 -7.71
C ASP A 70 -23.18 -2.36 -9.01
N TYR A 71 -22.19 -2.96 -9.67
CA TYR A 71 -21.55 -2.35 -10.83
C TYR A 71 -22.43 -2.47 -12.09
N PRO A 72 -22.76 -1.36 -12.78
CA PRO A 72 -23.65 -1.39 -13.95
C PRO A 72 -22.97 -1.87 -15.24
N GLY A 73 -21.63 -1.83 -15.30
CA GLY A 73 -20.84 -2.30 -16.44
C GLY A 73 -20.47 -3.78 -16.37
N LYS A 74 -19.68 -4.24 -17.34
CA LYS A 74 -19.11 -5.61 -17.31
C LYS A 74 -18.12 -5.73 -16.16
N LEU A 75 -18.38 -6.69 -15.26
CA LEU A 75 -17.54 -7.00 -14.11
C LEU A 75 -17.12 -8.47 -14.19
N SER A 76 -15.81 -8.72 -14.13
CA SER A 76 -15.22 -10.06 -14.07
C SER A 76 -14.27 -10.17 -12.89
N LEU A 77 -14.22 -11.32 -12.25
CA LEU A 77 -13.35 -11.63 -11.12
C LEU A 77 -12.41 -12.76 -11.54
N ILE A 78 -11.12 -12.58 -11.29
CA ILE A 78 -10.09 -13.58 -11.53
C ILE A 78 -9.38 -13.81 -10.21
N LEU A 79 -9.68 -14.94 -9.59
CA LEU A 79 -8.93 -15.41 -8.44
C LEU A 79 -7.78 -16.29 -8.93
N VAL A 80 -6.58 -16.02 -8.42
CA VAL A 80 -5.40 -16.85 -8.68
C VAL A 80 -5.03 -17.58 -7.40
N ASN A 81 -5.34 -18.87 -7.35
CA ASN A 81 -4.96 -19.77 -6.27
C ASN A 81 -3.46 -20.12 -6.42
N ASP A 82 -2.56 -19.37 -5.78
CA ASP A 82 -1.11 -19.61 -5.83
C ASP A 82 -0.69 -20.78 -4.94
N ARG A 83 -1.11 -21.98 -5.35
CA ARG A 83 -0.70 -23.27 -4.78
C ARG A 83 -0.94 -23.31 -3.26
N SER A 84 -2.16 -22.96 -2.86
CA SER A 84 -2.58 -23.09 -1.47
C SER A 84 -2.47 -24.55 -1.02
N GLU A 85 -2.07 -24.76 0.22
CA GLU A 85 -1.98 -26.07 0.86
C GLU A 85 -3.26 -26.40 1.66
N ASP A 86 -4.13 -25.40 1.85
CA ASP A 86 -5.45 -25.50 2.47
C ASP A 86 -6.58 -25.57 1.42
N GLU A 87 -7.83 -25.45 1.90
CA GLU A 87 -9.03 -25.56 1.07
C GLU A 87 -9.34 -24.29 0.24
N THR A 88 -8.47 -23.27 0.21
CA THR A 88 -8.73 -21.98 -0.46
C THR A 88 -9.27 -22.13 -1.88
N GLY A 89 -8.60 -22.95 -2.71
CA GLY A 89 -9.00 -23.15 -4.10
C GLY A 89 -10.32 -23.90 -4.25
N ALA A 90 -10.61 -24.86 -3.36
CA ALA A 90 -11.85 -25.62 -3.37
C ALA A 90 -13.04 -24.74 -2.96
N LEU A 91 -12.88 -23.96 -1.89
CA LEU A 91 -13.89 -23.00 -1.41
C LEU A 91 -14.21 -21.94 -2.47
N ALA A 92 -13.19 -21.38 -3.13
CA ALA A 92 -13.38 -20.41 -4.20
C ALA A 92 -14.19 -20.96 -5.38
N ARG A 93 -13.97 -22.22 -5.78
CA ARG A 93 -14.70 -22.86 -6.90
C ARG A 93 -16.11 -23.28 -6.53
N ALA A 94 -16.36 -23.59 -5.26
CA ALA A 94 -17.67 -23.99 -4.77
C ALA A 94 -18.63 -22.81 -4.57
N LEU A 95 -18.14 -21.57 -4.63
CA LEU A 95 -18.92 -20.39 -4.32
C LEU A 95 -20.04 -20.14 -5.36
N PRO A 96 -21.28 -19.86 -4.94
CA PRO A 96 -22.36 -19.56 -5.87
C PRO A 96 -22.09 -18.28 -6.67
N ASP A 97 -22.04 -18.41 -8.00
CA ASP A 97 -21.85 -17.29 -8.93
C ASP A 97 -22.95 -17.28 -9.99
N PRO A 98 -24.17 -16.81 -9.65
CA PRO A 98 -25.31 -16.85 -10.56
C PRO A 98 -25.12 -15.97 -11.81
N LEU A 99 -24.14 -15.06 -11.80
CA LEU A 99 -23.84 -14.14 -12.90
C LEU A 99 -22.64 -14.58 -13.74
N ASN A 100 -22.02 -15.73 -13.43
CA ASN A 100 -20.83 -16.26 -14.10
C ASN A 100 -19.70 -15.22 -14.25
N ARG A 101 -19.42 -14.48 -13.18
CA ARG A 101 -18.38 -13.44 -13.13
C ARG A 101 -17.01 -13.98 -12.70
N LEU A 102 -16.94 -15.11 -11.99
CA LEU A 102 -15.74 -15.64 -11.34
C LEU A 102 -15.01 -16.67 -12.21
N THR A 103 -13.72 -16.42 -12.44
CA THR A 103 -12.75 -17.37 -12.96
C THR A 103 -11.74 -17.70 -11.85
N VAL A 104 -11.54 -18.99 -11.56
CA VAL A 104 -10.51 -19.47 -10.62
C VAL A 104 -9.37 -20.13 -11.40
N LEU A 105 -8.20 -19.50 -11.37
CA LEU A 105 -6.97 -20.00 -11.96
C LEU A 105 -6.13 -20.70 -10.90
N ASP A 106 -5.54 -21.84 -11.26
CA ASP A 106 -4.45 -22.43 -10.48
C ASP A 106 -3.14 -21.75 -10.87
N GLY A 107 -2.45 -21.18 -9.88
CA GLY A 107 -1.19 -20.48 -10.09
C GLY A 107 -0.05 -21.44 -10.44
N ALA A 108 0.74 -21.08 -11.44
CA ALA A 108 1.96 -21.77 -11.81
C ALA A 108 3.13 -21.44 -10.86
N ASP A 109 4.21 -22.21 -10.96
CA ASP A 109 5.45 -21.92 -10.24
C ASP A 109 6.02 -20.54 -10.64
N PRO A 110 6.58 -19.76 -9.69
CA PRO A 110 7.08 -18.43 -9.99
C PRO A 110 8.33 -18.55 -10.84
N ALA A 111 8.35 -17.83 -11.95
CA ALA A 111 9.57 -17.67 -12.72
C ALA A 111 10.66 -17.00 -11.84
N PRO A 112 11.95 -17.24 -12.12
CA PRO A 112 13.04 -16.57 -11.42
C PRO A 112 12.86 -15.05 -11.41
N GLY A 113 13.04 -14.45 -10.24
CA GLY A 113 12.90 -13.00 -10.04
C GLY A 113 11.48 -12.51 -9.75
N TRP A 114 10.57 -13.41 -9.38
CA TRP A 114 9.23 -13.04 -8.93
C TRP A 114 9.00 -13.36 -7.45
N SER A 115 8.32 -12.45 -6.75
CA SER A 115 7.66 -12.79 -5.49
C SER A 115 6.39 -13.60 -5.80
N GLY A 116 5.97 -14.48 -4.90
CA GLY A 116 4.78 -15.31 -5.09
C GLY A 116 3.50 -14.49 -5.27
N LYS A 117 3.33 -13.41 -4.48
CA LYS A 117 2.17 -12.50 -4.62
C LYS A 117 2.17 -11.82 -5.98
N LEU A 118 3.28 -11.20 -6.39
CA LEU A 118 3.38 -10.57 -7.71
C LEU A 118 3.19 -11.56 -8.84
N TRP A 119 3.70 -12.78 -8.71
CA TRP A 119 3.51 -13.80 -9.73
C TRP A 119 2.05 -14.19 -9.90
N ALA A 120 1.32 -14.33 -8.78
CA ALA A 120 -0.13 -14.56 -8.82
C ALA A 120 -0.86 -13.38 -9.47
N VAL A 121 -0.51 -12.14 -9.11
CA VAL A 121 -1.07 -10.93 -9.73
C VAL A 121 -0.77 -10.88 -11.24
N SER A 122 0.46 -11.17 -11.64
CA SER A 122 0.90 -11.18 -13.04
C SER A 122 0.09 -12.18 -13.87
N GLN A 123 -0.13 -13.39 -13.36
CA GLN A 123 -0.97 -14.40 -14.01
C GLN A 123 -2.43 -13.95 -14.13
N GLY A 124 -2.98 -13.35 -13.06
CA GLY A 124 -4.34 -12.84 -13.06
C GLY A 124 -4.55 -11.68 -14.03
N VAL A 125 -3.58 -10.77 -14.13
CA VAL A 125 -3.60 -9.66 -15.12
C VAL A 125 -3.44 -10.19 -16.55
N ALA A 126 -2.59 -11.19 -16.77
CA ALA A 126 -2.44 -11.81 -18.09
C ALA A 126 -3.77 -12.45 -18.54
N GLU A 127 -4.47 -13.14 -17.63
CA GLU A 127 -5.81 -13.66 -17.90
C GLU A 127 -6.84 -12.54 -18.12
N ALA A 128 -6.77 -11.45 -17.34
CA ALA A 128 -7.64 -10.29 -17.51
C ALA A 128 -7.49 -9.65 -18.90
N ASN A 129 -6.27 -9.63 -19.44
CA ASN A 129 -5.98 -9.14 -20.79
C ASN A 129 -6.42 -10.14 -21.87
N ARG A 130 -6.35 -11.45 -21.59
CA ARG A 130 -6.86 -12.49 -22.49
C ARG A 130 -8.38 -12.44 -22.64
N GLN A 131 -9.10 -12.26 -21.53
CA GLN A 131 -10.57 -12.20 -21.49
C GLN A 131 -11.13 -10.88 -22.05
N SER A 132 -10.39 -9.78 -21.89
CA SER A 132 -10.73 -8.48 -22.48
C SER A 132 -9.48 -7.80 -23.04
N PRO A 133 -9.22 -7.98 -24.35
CA PRO A 133 -8.10 -7.34 -25.04
C PRO A 133 -8.26 -5.83 -25.18
N ALA A 134 -9.48 -5.30 -24.97
CA ALA A 134 -9.74 -3.88 -25.02
C ALA A 134 -9.01 -3.17 -23.86
N GLN A 135 -8.22 -2.16 -24.19
CA GLN A 135 -7.50 -1.36 -23.19
C GLN A 135 -8.40 -0.29 -22.53
N ASN A 136 -9.65 -0.17 -22.97
CA ASN A 136 -10.66 0.70 -22.36
C ASN A 136 -11.30 -0.01 -21.17
N GLY A 137 -10.83 0.28 -19.96
CA GLY A 137 -11.37 -0.28 -18.74
C GLY A 137 -10.40 -0.17 -17.57
N TYR A 138 -10.73 -0.87 -16.50
CA TYR A 138 -9.93 -0.91 -15.28
C TYR A 138 -9.59 -2.33 -14.86
N VAL A 139 -8.46 -2.45 -14.16
CA VAL A 139 -8.09 -3.63 -13.37
C VAL A 139 -8.08 -3.20 -11.91
N LEU A 140 -8.80 -3.94 -11.07
CA LEU A 140 -8.76 -3.79 -9.62
C LEU A 140 -7.89 -4.91 -9.03
N LEU A 141 -6.77 -4.54 -8.41
CA LEU A 141 -5.98 -5.44 -7.58
C LEU A 141 -6.50 -5.35 -6.13
N THR A 142 -6.85 -6.48 -5.54
CA THR A 142 -7.32 -6.55 -4.15
C THR A 142 -6.86 -7.83 -3.47
N ASP A 143 -6.62 -7.77 -2.16
CA ASP A 143 -6.19 -8.93 -1.39
C ASP A 143 -7.37 -9.86 -1.06
N ALA A 144 -7.07 -11.16 -0.91
CA ALA A 144 -8.03 -12.23 -0.63
C ALA A 144 -8.71 -12.15 0.76
N ASP A 145 -8.29 -11.21 1.61
CA ASP A 145 -8.90 -10.92 2.92
C ASP A 145 -9.65 -9.58 2.98
N ILE A 146 -9.93 -8.95 1.83
CA ILE A 146 -10.66 -7.69 1.78
C ILE A 146 -12.13 -7.91 1.45
N VAL A 147 -13.00 -7.38 2.30
CA VAL A 147 -14.45 -7.33 2.10
C VAL A 147 -14.82 -5.98 1.53
N HIS A 148 -15.58 -6.01 0.43
CA HIS A 148 -16.00 -4.84 -0.32
C HIS A 148 -17.51 -4.62 -0.18
N ALA A 149 -17.92 -3.44 0.25
CA ALA A 149 -19.31 -3.03 0.27
C ALA A 149 -19.86 -2.95 -1.17
N PRO A 150 -21.17 -3.14 -1.40
CA PRO A 150 -21.74 -3.25 -2.76
C PRO A 150 -21.38 -2.12 -3.72
N ALA A 151 -21.29 -0.88 -3.20
CA ALA A 151 -21.00 0.34 -3.96
C ALA A 151 -19.50 0.63 -4.17
N HIS A 152 -18.61 -0.29 -3.80
CA HIS A 152 -17.18 -0.01 -3.74
C HIS A 152 -16.57 0.17 -5.13
N ILE A 153 -16.76 -0.80 -6.04
CA ILE A 153 -16.19 -0.73 -7.40
C ILE A 153 -16.76 0.46 -8.17
N SER A 154 -18.07 0.69 -8.10
CA SER A 154 -18.72 1.85 -8.72
C SER A 154 -18.15 3.17 -8.20
N THR A 155 -17.88 3.27 -6.89
CA THR A 155 -17.24 4.45 -6.28
C THR A 155 -15.79 4.65 -6.75
N LEU A 156 -14.98 3.60 -6.81
CA LEU A 156 -13.59 3.69 -7.29
C LEU A 156 -13.53 4.16 -8.75
N VAL A 157 -14.38 3.59 -9.62
CA VAL A 157 -14.46 3.97 -11.03
C VAL A 157 -14.95 5.40 -11.18
N ALA A 158 -16.02 5.80 -10.48
CA ALA A 158 -16.54 7.16 -10.52
C ALA A 158 -15.47 8.19 -10.11
N LYS A 159 -14.69 7.86 -9.07
CA LYS A 159 -13.54 8.68 -8.64
C LYS A 159 -12.48 8.79 -9.72
N ALA A 160 -12.11 7.66 -10.32
CA ALA A 160 -11.10 7.63 -11.39
C ALA A 160 -11.53 8.47 -12.60
N GLN A 161 -12.79 8.39 -13.00
CA GLN A 161 -13.32 9.14 -14.14
C GLN A 161 -13.46 10.63 -13.84
N THR A 162 -14.03 11.00 -12.69
CA THR A 162 -14.32 12.40 -12.33
C THR A 162 -13.02 13.21 -12.17
N ASP A 163 -12.00 12.61 -11.59
CA ASP A 163 -10.71 13.28 -11.35
C ASP A 163 -9.67 13.00 -12.45
N ALA A 164 -10.04 12.25 -13.50
CA ALA A 164 -9.15 11.79 -14.57
C ALA A 164 -7.86 11.11 -14.03
N LEU A 165 -8.05 10.19 -13.08
CA LEU A 165 -6.98 9.46 -12.42
C LEU A 165 -6.62 8.20 -13.19
N HIS A 166 -5.34 7.86 -13.14
CA HIS A 166 -4.79 6.66 -13.76
C HIS A 166 -4.73 5.51 -12.75
N MET A 167 -4.66 5.84 -11.46
CA MET A 167 -4.69 4.91 -10.36
C MET A 167 -5.46 5.47 -9.17
N VAL A 168 -6.32 4.66 -8.56
CA VAL A 168 -7.01 4.94 -7.30
C VAL A 168 -6.63 3.84 -6.31
N SER A 169 -5.97 4.20 -5.23
CA SER A 169 -5.58 3.29 -4.16
C SER A 169 -6.16 3.73 -2.82
N GLU A 170 -6.57 2.77 -2.03
CA GLU A 170 -7.14 3.01 -0.72
C GLU A 170 -6.43 2.26 0.39
N MET A 171 -6.13 2.97 1.47
CA MET A 171 -5.90 2.35 2.75
C MET A 171 -7.24 1.85 3.30
N VAL A 172 -7.47 0.55 3.16
CA VAL A 172 -8.66 -0.16 3.65
C VAL A 172 -8.79 -0.04 5.17
N GLU A 173 -10.01 -0.23 5.68
CA GLU A 173 -10.22 -0.31 7.12
C GLU A 173 -9.58 -1.58 7.68
N LEU A 174 -8.63 -1.43 8.60
CA LEU A 174 -7.96 -2.55 9.26
C LEU A 174 -8.70 -2.90 10.55
N GLN A 175 -8.80 -4.20 10.88
CA GLN A 175 -9.31 -4.65 12.16
C GLN A 175 -8.51 -4.04 13.32
N CYS A 176 -9.23 -3.64 14.37
CA CYS A 176 -8.68 -2.90 15.51
C CYS A 176 -9.46 -3.23 16.79
N GLU A 177 -9.50 -4.51 17.14
CA GLU A 177 -10.38 -5.03 18.20
C GLU A 177 -9.59 -5.33 19.48
N SER A 178 -8.47 -6.04 19.36
CA SER A 178 -7.59 -6.42 20.45
C SER A 178 -6.75 -5.25 20.99
N LEU A 179 -6.17 -5.41 22.18
CA LEU A 179 -5.27 -4.41 22.75
C LEU A 179 -4.02 -4.17 21.89
N ALA A 180 -3.47 -5.24 21.29
CA ALA A 180 -2.31 -5.14 20.41
C ALA A 180 -2.65 -4.32 19.15
N GLU A 181 -3.80 -4.59 18.53
CA GLU A 181 -4.23 -3.86 17.34
C GLU A 181 -4.50 -2.40 17.67
N ARG A 182 -5.23 -2.11 18.76
CA ARG A 182 -5.51 -0.74 19.20
C ARG A 182 -4.25 0.09 19.47
N ALA A 183 -3.18 -0.57 19.93
CA ALA A 183 -1.90 0.08 20.15
C ALA A 183 -1.10 0.28 18.85
N LEU A 184 -1.07 -0.72 17.96
CA LEU A 184 -0.07 -0.79 16.90
C LEU A 184 -0.62 -0.53 15.48
N VAL A 185 -1.86 -0.90 15.18
CA VAL A 185 -2.46 -0.77 13.83
C VAL A 185 -2.72 0.69 13.44
N PRO A 186 -3.27 1.57 14.31
CA PRO A 186 -3.39 2.99 13.97
C PRO A 186 -2.02 3.63 13.72
N ALA A 187 -0.99 3.20 14.47
CA ALA A 187 0.38 3.69 14.27
C ALA A 187 0.96 3.23 12.92
N PHE A 188 0.62 2.03 12.44
CA PHE A 188 0.99 1.57 11.09
C PHE A 188 0.53 2.58 10.02
N VAL A 189 -0.77 2.93 10.06
CA VAL A 189 -1.38 3.88 9.11
C VAL A 189 -0.74 5.27 9.23
N PHE A 190 -0.45 5.71 10.46
CA PHE A 190 0.20 6.98 10.71
C PHE A 190 1.64 7.03 10.19
N PHE A 191 2.44 5.98 10.41
CA PHE A 191 3.80 5.90 9.86
C PHE A 191 3.81 5.73 8.34
N PHE A 192 2.83 5.01 7.77
CA PHE A 192 2.66 4.96 6.33
C PHE A 192 2.38 6.35 5.76
N ALA A 193 1.50 7.14 6.37
CA ALA A 193 1.26 8.53 5.96
C ALA A 193 2.49 9.42 6.18
N LEU A 194 3.31 9.16 7.20
CA LEU A 194 4.59 9.86 7.40
C LEU A 194 5.59 9.56 6.27
N LEU A 195 5.65 8.32 5.77
CA LEU A 195 6.53 7.97 4.64
C LEU A 195 5.97 8.46 3.30
N TYR A 196 4.66 8.31 3.11
CA TYR A 196 3.93 8.65 1.89
C TYR A 196 2.77 9.60 2.21
N PRO A 197 3.03 10.91 2.45
CA PRO A 197 1.95 11.86 2.75
C PRO A 197 0.93 11.91 1.63
N PHE A 198 -0.35 11.64 1.94
CA PHE A 198 -1.39 11.46 0.92
C PHE A 198 -1.55 12.72 0.05
N ALA A 199 -1.38 13.92 0.61
CA ALA A 199 -1.42 15.16 -0.16
C ALA A 199 -0.27 15.28 -1.17
N LYS A 200 0.92 14.74 -0.86
CA LYS A 200 2.04 14.69 -1.80
C LYS A 200 1.80 13.61 -2.86
N VAL A 201 1.29 12.44 -2.48
CA VAL A 201 0.92 11.39 -3.44
C VAL A 201 -0.11 11.88 -4.44
N ASN A 202 -1.15 12.57 -3.97
CA ASN A 202 -2.25 13.09 -4.80
C ASN A 202 -1.90 14.35 -5.59
N ASN A 203 -0.70 14.92 -5.37
CA ASN A 203 -0.21 16.05 -6.16
C ASN A 203 0.55 15.53 -7.40
N PRO A 204 0.08 15.80 -8.63
CA PRO A 204 0.76 15.40 -9.86
C PRO A 204 2.18 15.98 -10.00
N ALA A 205 2.44 17.16 -9.41
CA ALA A 205 3.76 17.79 -9.47
C ALA A 205 4.76 17.19 -8.45
N SER A 206 4.30 16.35 -7.52
CA SER A 206 5.17 15.72 -6.54
C SER A 206 5.72 14.39 -7.04
N ARG A 207 7.01 14.14 -6.80
CA ARG A 207 7.66 12.85 -7.06
C ARG A 207 7.27 11.75 -6.06
N THR A 208 6.62 12.09 -4.95
CA THR A 208 6.20 11.09 -3.95
C THR A 208 5.11 10.21 -4.55
N ALA A 209 5.37 8.91 -4.67
CA ALA A 209 4.44 7.91 -5.14
C ALA A 209 4.21 6.86 -4.05
N GLY A 210 2.95 6.53 -3.79
CA GLY A 210 2.59 5.52 -2.80
C GLY A 210 1.23 4.95 -3.11
N ALA A 211 1.05 3.67 -2.77
CA ALA A 211 -0.22 2.96 -2.83
C ALA A 211 -0.30 2.01 -1.64
N ALA A 212 -1.52 1.69 -1.22
CA ALA A 212 -1.81 0.68 -0.22
C ALA A 212 -2.38 -0.56 -0.92
N GLY A 213 -1.75 -1.71 -0.74
CA GLY A 213 -2.00 -2.94 -1.50
C GLY A 213 -3.33 -3.64 -1.31
N GLY A 214 -4.15 -3.21 -0.34
CA GLY A 214 -5.47 -3.81 -0.11
C GLY A 214 -6.44 -3.53 -1.25
N THR A 215 -6.35 -2.36 -1.89
CA THR A 215 -7.23 -1.96 -2.99
C THR A 215 -6.46 -1.02 -3.92
N ILE A 216 -6.23 -1.42 -5.17
CA ILE A 216 -5.63 -0.57 -6.21
C ILE A 216 -6.38 -0.74 -7.53
N LEU A 217 -7.15 0.27 -7.93
CA LEU A 217 -7.78 0.36 -9.24
C LEU A 217 -6.83 1.06 -10.22
N LEU A 218 -6.49 0.43 -11.33
CA LEU A 218 -5.67 1.00 -12.40
C LEU A 218 -6.42 1.00 -13.71
N ARG A 219 -6.21 2.03 -14.54
CA ARG A 219 -6.63 1.96 -15.94
C ARG A 219 -5.80 0.92 -16.70
N ARG A 220 -6.45 0.17 -17.59
CA ARG A 220 -5.81 -0.87 -18.41
C ARG A 220 -4.77 -0.30 -19.37
N ASP A 221 -5.07 0.82 -20.02
CA ASP A 221 -4.13 1.53 -20.89
C ASP A 221 -2.86 1.96 -20.15
N THR A 222 -3.00 2.55 -18.95
CA THR A 222 -1.86 2.91 -18.11
C THR A 222 -1.05 1.69 -17.71
N LEU A 223 -1.71 0.59 -17.34
CA LEU A 223 -1.01 -0.66 -17.01
C LEU A 223 -0.22 -1.19 -18.21
N ALA A 224 -0.74 -1.06 -19.43
CA ALA A 224 -0.02 -1.41 -20.64
C ALA A 224 1.16 -0.46 -20.93
N GLU A 225 0.97 0.86 -20.77
CA GLU A 225 2.00 1.89 -20.97
C GLU A 225 3.22 1.70 -20.06
N ILE A 226 3.01 1.30 -18.81
CA ILE A 226 4.12 1.04 -17.87
C ILE A 226 4.82 -0.31 -18.13
N GLY A 227 4.35 -1.10 -19.10
CA GLY A 227 4.90 -2.43 -19.44
C GLY A 227 4.30 -3.59 -18.64
N GLY A 228 3.11 -3.43 -18.07
CA GLY A 228 2.41 -4.47 -17.33
C GLY A 228 2.93 -4.69 -15.91
N ILE A 229 2.56 -5.83 -15.32
CA ILE A 229 3.05 -6.23 -13.99
C ILE A 229 4.52 -6.66 -14.06
N GLU A 230 5.01 -7.00 -15.26
CA GLU A 230 6.39 -7.33 -15.58
C GLU A 230 7.36 -6.20 -15.21
N ALA A 231 6.93 -4.94 -15.26
CA ALA A 231 7.72 -3.80 -14.80
C ALA A 231 8.05 -3.85 -13.30
N LEU A 232 7.28 -4.62 -12.53
CA LEU A 232 7.49 -4.85 -11.09
C LEU A 232 8.36 -6.09 -10.83
N ARG A 233 8.90 -6.75 -11.85
CA ARG A 233 9.77 -7.91 -11.66
C ARG A 233 10.96 -7.54 -10.77
N GLY A 234 11.12 -8.29 -9.69
CA GLY A 234 12.13 -8.05 -8.67
C GLY A 234 11.80 -7.01 -7.61
N ALA A 235 10.64 -6.36 -7.70
CA ALA A 235 10.11 -5.62 -6.58
C ALA A 235 9.67 -6.58 -5.47
N LEU A 236 10.03 -6.22 -4.23
CA LEU A 236 9.58 -6.89 -3.01
C LEU A 236 8.44 -6.11 -2.33
N ILE A 237 8.20 -4.86 -2.75
CA ILE A 237 7.08 -4.02 -2.34
C ILE A 237 6.36 -3.58 -3.61
N ASP A 238 5.23 -4.21 -3.84
CA ASP A 238 4.55 -4.20 -5.13
C ASP A 238 3.81 -2.88 -5.36
N ASP A 239 3.09 -2.42 -4.34
CA ASP A 239 2.14 -1.32 -4.43
C ASP A 239 2.81 0.04 -4.68
N CYS A 240 3.81 0.37 -3.86
CA CYS A 240 4.52 1.65 -3.98
C CYS A 240 5.42 1.68 -5.22
N THR A 241 5.92 0.53 -5.67
CA THR A 241 6.66 0.42 -6.93
C THR A 241 5.71 0.67 -8.10
N LEU A 242 4.52 0.05 -8.10
CA LEU A 242 3.49 0.30 -9.10
C LEU A 242 3.08 1.77 -9.16
N ALA A 243 2.84 2.39 -8.01
CA ALA A 243 2.56 3.82 -7.91
C ALA A 243 3.69 4.67 -8.53
N THR A 244 4.94 4.27 -8.31
CA THR A 244 6.13 4.96 -8.85
C THR A 244 6.18 4.86 -10.37
N CYS A 245 5.98 3.67 -10.94
CA CYS A 245 5.93 3.45 -12.38
C CYS A 245 4.83 4.31 -13.03
N VAL A 246 3.62 4.32 -12.45
CA VAL A 246 2.51 5.15 -12.97
C VAL A 246 2.86 6.64 -12.93
N LYS A 247 3.46 7.16 -11.85
CA LYS A 247 3.89 8.57 -11.81
C LYS A 247 5.01 8.89 -12.80
N GLN A 248 5.95 7.97 -13.00
CA GLN A 248 7.03 8.15 -13.98
C GLN A 248 6.50 8.19 -15.42
N ALA A 249 5.43 7.47 -15.72
CA ALA A 249 4.69 7.56 -16.97
C ALA A 249 3.80 8.83 -17.09
N GLY A 250 3.83 9.74 -16.11
CA GLY A 250 3.01 10.96 -16.09
C GLY A 250 1.59 10.78 -15.57
N GLY A 251 1.27 9.59 -15.04
CA GLY A 251 -0.04 9.27 -14.49
C GLY A 251 -0.38 10.01 -13.20
N ARG A 252 -1.69 10.22 -12.99
CA ARG A 252 -2.25 10.84 -11.78
C ARG A 252 -2.75 9.78 -10.81
N LEU A 253 -2.38 9.92 -9.55
CA LEU A 253 -2.76 8.98 -8.49
C LEU A 253 -3.75 9.61 -7.52
N TYR A 254 -4.65 8.78 -6.98
CA TYR A 254 -5.31 9.03 -5.71
C TYR A 254 -4.88 7.97 -4.71
N LEU A 255 -4.44 8.43 -3.55
CA LEU A 255 -4.27 7.67 -2.33
C LEU A 255 -5.14 8.31 -1.27
N GLY A 256 -6.04 7.51 -0.73
CA GLY A 256 -6.92 7.92 0.33
C GLY A 256 -7.28 6.75 1.20
N HIS A 257 -8.39 6.91 1.87
CA HIS A 257 -8.87 5.98 2.84
C HIS A 257 -10.24 5.46 2.45
N SER A 258 -10.43 4.15 2.61
CA SER A 258 -11.73 3.55 2.33
C SER A 258 -12.69 3.71 3.51
N CYS A 259 -13.98 3.79 3.18
CA CYS A 259 -15.09 3.45 4.08
C CYS A 259 -15.97 2.32 3.50
N LEU A 260 -15.53 1.73 2.38
CA LEU A 260 -16.25 0.71 1.62
C LEU A 260 -15.45 -0.58 1.49
N ALA A 261 -14.18 -0.61 1.88
CA ALA A 261 -13.35 -1.80 1.92
C ALA A 261 -12.72 -1.99 3.31
N LYS A 262 -12.80 -3.22 3.82
CA LYS A 262 -12.29 -3.62 5.14
C LYS A 262 -11.50 -4.92 5.03
N SER A 263 -10.29 -4.97 5.60
CA SER A 263 -9.56 -6.23 5.79
C SER A 263 -10.18 -6.99 6.96
N ILE A 264 -10.44 -8.29 6.77
CA ILE A 264 -10.93 -9.19 7.81
C ILE A 264 -9.85 -10.05 8.45
N ARG A 265 -8.57 -9.82 8.11
CA ARG A 265 -7.45 -10.53 8.70
C ARG A 265 -7.17 -10.05 10.13
N PRO A 266 -7.19 -10.94 11.13
CA PRO A 266 -6.93 -10.57 12.52
C PRO A 266 -5.43 -10.47 12.81
N TYR A 267 -5.04 -9.56 13.72
CA TYR A 267 -3.68 -9.44 14.28
C TYR A 267 -3.73 -9.37 15.81
N PRO A 268 -4.25 -10.42 16.49
CA PRO A 268 -4.62 -10.34 17.90
C PRO A 268 -3.43 -10.10 18.84
N ASN A 269 -2.20 -10.45 18.42
CA ASN A 269 -1.00 -10.32 19.22
C ASN A 269 0.00 -9.32 18.63
N ALA A 270 0.81 -8.72 19.50
CA ALA A 270 1.91 -7.84 19.07
C ALA A 270 2.90 -8.56 18.14
N GLN A 271 3.08 -9.88 18.32
CA GLN A 271 3.94 -10.68 17.44
C GLN A 271 3.43 -10.71 15.99
N ASP A 272 2.12 -10.68 15.79
CA ASP A 272 1.51 -10.72 14.45
C ASP A 272 1.85 -9.42 13.70
N VAL A 273 1.72 -8.28 14.38
CA VAL A 273 2.12 -6.97 13.87
C VAL A 273 3.64 -6.86 13.68
N TRP A 274 4.43 -7.41 14.60
CA TRP A 274 5.88 -7.50 14.46
C TRP A 274 6.25 -8.23 13.17
N ASN A 275 5.67 -9.40 12.94
CA ASN A 275 5.93 -10.23 11.76
C ASN A 275 5.51 -9.51 10.47
N MET A 276 4.39 -8.79 10.49
CA MET A 276 3.94 -7.95 9.38
C MET A 276 4.99 -6.88 9.02
N ILE A 277 5.51 -6.15 10.01
CA ILE A 277 6.51 -5.08 9.79
C ILE A 277 7.86 -5.69 9.38
N ALA A 278 8.31 -6.72 10.11
CA ALA A 278 9.63 -7.33 9.90
C ALA A 278 9.76 -8.00 8.52
N ARG A 279 8.65 -8.30 7.85
CA ARG A 279 8.62 -8.82 6.49
C ARG A 279 9.14 -7.82 5.45
N THR A 280 8.81 -6.53 5.58
CA THR A 280 9.03 -5.53 4.52
C THR A 280 9.88 -4.33 4.94
N ALA A 281 10.10 -4.12 6.24
CA ALA A 281 10.77 -2.91 6.73
C ALA A 281 12.21 -2.74 6.20
N TYR A 282 13.04 -3.79 6.17
CA TYR A 282 14.40 -3.66 5.66
C TYR A 282 14.46 -3.55 4.12
N VAL A 283 13.43 -4.06 3.43
CA VAL A 283 13.25 -3.85 1.99
C VAL A 283 13.02 -2.38 1.68
N GLN A 284 12.22 -1.67 2.48
CA GLN A 284 12.03 -0.22 2.33
C GLN A 284 13.34 0.57 2.47
N LEU A 285 14.30 0.02 3.22
CA LEU A 285 15.63 0.57 3.38
C LEU A 285 16.64 0.05 2.33
N HIS A 286 16.14 -0.60 1.27
CA HIS A 286 16.95 -1.11 0.16
C HIS A 286 18.11 -2.01 0.62
N PHE A 287 17.90 -2.77 1.69
CA PHE A 287 18.93 -3.61 2.32
C PHE A 287 20.22 -2.86 2.69
N SER A 288 20.12 -1.55 2.97
CA SER A 288 21.28 -0.71 3.30
C SER A 288 21.48 -0.61 4.81
N PRO A 289 22.61 -1.09 5.37
CA PRO A 289 22.95 -0.91 6.78
C PRO A 289 23.05 0.57 7.17
N ILE A 290 23.52 1.42 6.25
CA ILE A 290 23.65 2.86 6.49
C ILE A 290 22.27 3.48 6.66
N LEU A 291 21.33 3.17 5.75
CA LEU A 291 19.95 3.66 5.88
C LEU A 291 19.30 3.13 7.17
N LEU A 292 19.56 1.88 7.56
CA LEU A 292 19.09 1.35 8.84
C LEU A 292 19.59 2.15 10.04
N VAL A 293 20.89 2.40 10.13
CA VAL A 293 21.48 3.18 11.23
C VAL A 293 20.91 4.60 11.24
N LEU A 294 20.81 5.24 10.08
CA LEU A 294 20.21 6.58 9.96
C LEU A 294 18.74 6.59 10.39
N THR A 295 17.95 5.58 10.01
CA THR A 295 16.55 5.44 10.42
C THR A 295 16.43 5.23 11.93
N VAL A 296 17.27 4.39 12.54
CA VAL A 296 17.26 4.17 14.00
C VAL A 296 17.59 5.47 14.74
N ILE A 297 18.61 6.20 14.30
CA ILE A 297 18.97 7.51 14.87
C ILE A 297 17.82 8.51 14.70
N ALA A 298 17.25 8.60 13.49
CA ALA A 298 16.14 9.50 13.21
C ALA A 298 14.91 9.19 14.07
N MET A 299 14.54 7.91 14.21
CA MET A 299 13.44 7.48 15.08
C MET A 299 13.70 7.84 16.54
N GLY A 300 14.94 7.68 17.03
CA GLY A 300 15.34 8.11 18.36
C GLY A 300 15.21 9.61 18.57
N VAL A 301 15.69 10.42 17.63
CA VAL A 301 15.64 11.89 17.68
C VAL A 301 14.21 12.44 17.58
N VAL A 302 13.37 11.83 16.75
CA VAL A 302 12.01 12.31 16.48
C VAL A 302 11.01 11.87 17.55
N TRP A 303 11.10 10.61 18.02
CA TRP A 303 10.07 10.01 18.87
C TRP A 303 10.47 9.85 20.34
N VAL A 304 11.74 9.57 20.63
CA VAL A 304 12.19 9.24 21.99
C VAL A 304 12.78 10.47 22.68
N MET A 305 13.65 11.19 21.97
CA MET A 305 14.41 12.30 22.53
C MET A 305 13.56 13.46 23.08
N PRO A 306 12.44 13.90 22.45
CA PRO A 306 11.58 14.94 23.01
C PRO A 306 11.04 14.57 24.39
N GLY A 307 10.60 13.32 24.57
CA GLY A 307 10.11 12.81 25.85
C GLY A 307 11.20 12.75 26.91
N LEU A 308 12.39 12.24 26.55
CA LEU A 308 13.54 12.22 27.47
C LEU A 308 13.95 13.62 27.92
N LEU A 309 13.97 14.60 27.00
CA LEU A 309 14.28 15.99 27.32
C LEU A 309 13.19 16.64 28.19
N ALA A 310 11.91 16.31 27.98
CA ALA A 310 10.80 16.81 28.78
C ALA A 310 10.86 16.34 30.25
N VAL A 311 11.28 15.08 30.47
CA VAL A 311 11.35 14.45 31.79
C VAL A 311 12.67 14.73 32.52
N PHE A 312 13.80 14.57 31.83
CA PHE A 312 15.15 14.62 32.43
C PHE A 312 15.95 15.87 32.05
N GLY A 313 15.45 16.69 31.13
CA GLY A 313 16.10 17.94 30.75
C GLY A 313 15.93 19.04 31.81
N HIS A 314 16.74 20.09 31.68
CA HIS A 314 16.73 21.25 32.57
C HIS A 314 16.70 22.56 31.76
N GLY A 315 16.21 23.63 32.39
CA GLY A 315 16.17 24.96 31.77
C GLY A 315 15.37 24.98 30.45
N PRO A 316 15.80 25.78 29.45
CA PRO A 316 15.09 25.91 28.18
C PRO A 316 14.96 24.59 27.41
N ALA A 317 15.91 23.66 27.55
CA ALA A 317 15.88 22.38 26.84
C ALA A 317 14.68 21.52 27.25
N ARG A 318 14.29 21.57 28.53
CA ARG A 318 13.12 20.86 29.05
C ARG A 318 11.82 21.34 28.41
N TRP A 319 11.66 22.66 28.33
CA TRP A 319 10.46 23.28 27.76
C TRP A 319 10.34 23.03 26.26
N VAL A 320 11.44 23.15 25.52
CA VAL A 320 11.46 22.81 24.08
C VAL A 320 11.14 21.32 23.89
N GLY A 321 11.73 20.44 24.70
CA GLY A 321 11.41 19.01 24.70
C GLY A 321 9.94 18.72 24.97
N LEU A 322 9.35 19.35 25.99
CA LEU A 322 7.95 19.20 26.36
C LEU A 322 7.00 19.64 25.24
N VAL A 323 7.22 20.81 24.65
CA VAL A 323 6.40 21.31 23.54
C VAL A 323 6.54 20.41 22.32
N THR A 324 7.75 20.00 21.98
CA THR A 324 8.01 19.10 20.84
C THR A 324 7.34 17.75 21.06
N TRP A 325 7.40 17.20 22.27
CA TRP A 325 6.73 15.96 22.63
C TRP A 325 5.20 16.11 22.55
N ALA A 326 4.63 17.20 23.08
CA ALA A 326 3.20 17.47 22.97
C ALA A 326 2.73 17.58 21.51
N VAL A 327 3.49 18.26 20.65
CA VAL A 327 3.22 18.34 19.20
C VAL A 327 3.28 16.94 18.56
N SER A 328 4.29 16.14 18.92
CA SER A 328 4.44 14.78 18.39
C SER A 328 3.24 13.89 18.71
N VAL A 329 2.78 13.92 19.96
CA VAL A 329 1.61 13.18 20.45
C VAL A 329 0.32 13.72 19.81
N ALA A 330 0.17 15.04 19.74
CA ALA A 330 -1.00 15.68 19.15
C ALA A 330 -1.17 15.36 17.65
N SER A 331 -0.05 15.17 16.93
CA SER A 331 -0.07 14.81 15.51
C SER A 331 -0.76 13.48 15.22
N PHE A 332 -0.83 12.57 16.20
CA PHE A 332 -1.45 11.25 16.05
C PHE A 332 -2.96 11.23 16.38
N LEU A 333 -3.48 12.30 16.97
CA LEU A 333 -4.89 12.38 17.37
C LEU A 333 -5.89 12.21 16.20
N PRO A 334 -5.66 12.76 15.00
CA PRO A 334 -6.58 12.53 13.87
C PRO A 334 -6.66 11.05 13.48
N THR A 335 -5.53 10.33 13.50
CA THR A 335 -5.53 8.89 13.26
C THR A 335 -6.30 8.13 14.34
N LEU A 336 -6.11 8.45 15.62
CA LEU A 336 -6.87 7.80 16.70
C LEU A 336 -8.38 8.06 16.59
N ARG A 337 -8.79 9.29 16.24
CA ARG A 337 -10.20 9.63 16.01
C ARG A 337 -10.81 8.81 14.88
N ARG A 338 -10.05 8.56 13.81
CA ARG A 338 -10.47 7.71 12.69
C ARG A 338 -10.76 6.29 13.13
N PHE A 339 -9.88 5.72 13.96
CA PHE A 339 -10.07 4.40 14.57
C PHE A 339 -11.03 4.40 15.76
N ARG A 340 -11.67 5.55 16.08
CA ARG A 340 -12.59 5.73 17.21
C ARG A 340 -11.97 5.35 18.57
N LEU A 341 -10.67 5.58 18.72
CA LEU A 341 -9.93 5.29 19.95
C LEU A 341 -9.80 6.52 20.86
N SER A 342 -9.61 6.25 22.15
CA SER A 342 -9.35 7.30 23.14
C SER A 342 -8.07 8.09 22.79
N PRO A 343 -8.08 9.43 22.90
CA PRO A 343 -6.89 10.26 22.76
C PRO A 343 -5.71 9.86 23.65
N LEU A 344 -5.96 9.18 24.76
CA LEU A 344 -4.91 8.73 25.70
C LEU A 344 -3.93 7.75 25.05
N TRP A 345 -4.35 7.00 24.04
CA TRP A 345 -3.46 6.14 23.26
C TRP A 345 -2.33 6.92 22.59
N ALA A 346 -2.48 8.23 22.39
CA ALA A 346 -1.43 9.04 21.78
C ALA A 346 -0.15 9.10 22.62
N LEU A 347 -0.26 8.97 23.95
CA LEU A 347 0.88 8.92 24.85
C LEU A 347 1.73 7.67 24.66
N THR A 348 1.16 6.60 24.08
CA THR A 348 1.88 5.36 23.79
C THR A 348 2.75 5.44 22.54
N LEU A 349 2.54 6.46 21.70
CA LEU A 349 3.19 6.59 20.39
C LEU A 349 4.73 6.49 20.43
N PRO A 350 5.46 7.10 21.39
CA PRO A 350 6.91 6.90 21.50
C PRO A 350 7.30 5.44 21.73
N PHE A 351 6.55 4.69 22.55
CA PHE A 351 6.80 3.27 22.81
C PHE A 351 6.49 2.43 21.57
N VAL A 352 5.42 2.77 20.85
CA VAL A 352 5.09 2.15 19.57
C VAL A 352 6.17 2.43 18.53
N ALA A 353 6.73 3.65 18.47
CA ALA A 353 7.84 3.97 17.60
C ALA A 353 9.09 3.14 17.91
N VAL A 354 9.40 2.90 19.19
CA VAL A 354 10.47 1.98 19.61
C VAL A 354 10.18 0.56 19.14
N PHE A 355 8.95 0.07 19.30
CA PHE A 355 8.55 -1.25 18.80
C PHE A 355 8.75 -1.38 17.27
N TYR A 356 8.30 -0.40 16.49
CA TYR A 356 8.47 -0.38 15.03
C TYR A 356 9.95 -0.31 14.62
N THR A 357 10.75 0.46 15.36
CA THR A 357 12.21 0.54 15.16
C THR A 357 12.87 -0.81 15.44
N ALA A 358 12.49 -1.47 16.53
CA ALA A 358 12.98 -2.81 16.87
C ALA A 358 12.56 -3.86 15.83
N ALA A 359 11.32 -3.81 15.33
CA ALA A 359 10.85 -4.68 14.26
C ALA A 359 11.62 -4.45 12.95
N THR A 360 11.99 -3.21 12.65
CA THR A 360 12.83 -2.85 11.49
C THR A 360 14.24 -3.42 11.63
N ILE A 361 14.84 -3.35 12.82
CA ILE A 361 16.13 -4.02 13.11
C ILE A 361 15.97 -5.54 13.00
N GLY A 362 14.88 -6.09 13.51
CA GLY A 362 14.53 -7.51 13.40
C GLY A 362 14.42 -7.98 11.94
N SER A 363 13.85 -7.15 11.06
CA SER A 363 13.82 -7.36 9.61
C SER A 363 15.23 -7.51 9.02
N ALA A 364 16.14 -6.61 9.39
CA ALA A 364 17.54 -6.67 8.94
C ALA A 364 18.27 -7.90 9.48
N ILE A 365 18.07 -8.24 10.76
CA ILE A 365 18.63 -9.46 11.35
C ILE A 365 18.13 -10.71 10.63
N ASN A 366 16.83 -10.78 10.32
CA ASN A 366 16.24 -11.90 9.58
C ASN A 366 16.84 -12.02 8.18
N HIS A 367 17.07 -10.91 7.49
CA HIS A 367 17.76 -10.89 6.19
C HIS A 367 19.16 -11.51 6.29
N TYR A 368 20.00 -11.02 7.21
CA TYR A 368 21.37 -11.54 7.38
C TYR A 368 21.44 -12.98 7.93
N ARG A 369 20.39 -13.45 8.62
CA ARG A 369 20.24 -14.85 9.06
C ARG A 369 19.71 -15.78 7.96
N GLY A 370 19.54 -15.29 6.73
CA GLY A 370 19.01 -16.07 5.62
C GLY A 370 17.52 -16.42 5.73
N ARG A 371 16.78 -15.74 6.62
CA ARG A 371 15.33 -15.90 6.79
C ARG A 371 14.51 -14.99 5.86
N GLY A 372 15.17 -14.09 5.13
CA GLY A 372 14.62 -13.37 3.96
C GLY A 372 13.30 -12.64 4.17
N VAL A 373 12.66 -12.25 3.07
CA VAL A 373 11.26 -11.79 3.06
C VAL A 373 10.37 -13.03 3.03
N VAL A 374 9.44 -13.17 3.97
CA VAL A 374 8.56 -14.35 4.06
C VAL A 374 7.13 -13.98 3.65
N TRP A 375 6.58 -14.61 2.61
CA TRP A 375 5.14 -14.55 2.29
C TRP A 375 4.50 -15.92 2.49
N LYS A 376 3.52 -16.02 3.40
CA LYS A 376 2.72 -17.24 3.66
C LYS A 376 3.57 -18.52 3.58
N ASN A 377 4.61 -18.57 4.42
CA ASN A 377 5.61 -19.65 4.57
C ASN A 377 6.74 -19.77 3.52
N ARG A 378 6.77 -18.96 2.45
CA ARG A 378 7.89 -18.93 1.50
C ARG A 378 8.89 -17.82 1.83
N ALA A 379 10.14 -18.20 2.10
CA ALA A 379 11.25 -17.26 2.26
C ALA A 379 11.91 -16.97 0.90
N TYR A 380 11.93 -15.71 0.48
CA TYR A 380 12.69 -15.26 -0.68
C TYR A 380 14.13 -14.95 -0.24
N ARG A 381 15.09 -15.72 -0.76
CA ARG A 381 16.50 -15.71 -0.34
C ARG A 381 17.35 -14.65 -1.03
N GLU A 382 16.97 -14.22 -2.23
CA GLU A 382 17.76 -13.28 -3.01
C GLU A 382 17.04 -11.93 -3.11
N ALA A 383 17.79 -10.85 -2.90
CA ALA A 383 17.39 -9.55 -3.44
C ALA A 383 17.31 -9.76 -4.94
N ILE A 384 16.09 -9.82 -5.48
CA ILE A 384 15.92 -9.98 -6.91
C ILE A 384 16.53 -8.72 -7.54
N PRO A 385 17.55 -8.84 -8.39
CA PRO A 385 18.18 -7.68 -9.00
C PRO A 385 17.11 -6.84 -9.69
N ASN A 386 17.03 -5.56 -9.34
CA ASN A 386 16.12 -4.62 -9.97
C ASN A 386 16.63 -4.34 -11.39
N ALA A 387 16.28 -5.21 -12.34
CA ALA A 387 16.57 -5.02 -13.76
C ALA A 387 15.62 -4.00 -14.41
N GLY A 388 14.59 -3.54 -13.69
CA GLY A 388 13.59 -2.58 -14.14
C GLY A 388 14.02 -1.12 -13.96
N ARG A 389 15.17 -0.72 -14.49
CA ARG A 389 15.29 0.65 -14.99
C ARG A 389 14.91 0.60 -16.45
N VAL A 390 13.69 1.05 -16.76
CA VAL A 390 13.39 1.50 -18.12
C VAL A 390 14.17 2.81 -18.27
N ASP A 391 15.38 2.74 -18.83
CA ASP A 391 16.04 3.91 -19.41
C ASP A 391 15.21 4.33 -20.63
N VAL A 392 14.14 5.09 -20.42
CA VAL A 392 13.44 5.82 -21.48
C VAL A 392 14.30 7.04 -21.86
N GLN A 393 15.50 6.81 -22.38
CA GLN A 393 16.32 7.87 -22.98
C GLN A 393 17.47 7.32 -23.83
N ALA A 394 17.17 6.66 -24.95
CA ALA A 394 18.01 6.63 -26.15
C ALA A 394 17.28 5.90 -27.28
N ASP A 395 16.33 6.57 -27.93
CA ASP A 395 16.07 6.37 -29.37
C ASP A 395 15.22 7.55 -29.87
N GLN A 396 15.89 8.68 -30.03
CA GLN A 396 15.49 9.72 -30.96
C GLN A 396 16.58 9.86 -32.01
N GLU A 397 16.62 8.93 -32.96
CA GLU A 397 17.17 9.24 -34.29
C GLU A 397 16.02 9.71 -35.18
N PRO A 398 16.00 10.98 -35.62
CA PRO A 398 15.01 11.42 -36.59
C PRO A 398 15.41 10.91 -37.97
N HIS A 399 14.63 9.96 -38.47
CA HIS A 399 14.51 9.69 -39.90
C HIS A 399 14.08 10.96 -40.63
N HIS A 400 15.01 11.68 -41.23
CA HIS A 400 14.71 12.66 -42.27
C HIS A 400 15.27 12.17 -43.61
N LYS A 401 14.36 11.65 -44.45
CA LYS A 401 14.55 11.55 -45.90
C LYS A 401 14.86 12.94 -46.47
N LYS A 402 15.86 13.04 -47.36
CA LYS A 402 15.83 13.87 -48.56
C LYS A 402 16.83 13.37 -49.62
N THR A 403 16.26 12.78 -50.67
CA THR A 403 16.72 12.81 -52.06
C THR A 403 17.14 14.22 -52.51
N GLN A 404 18.29 14.34 -53.19
CA GLN A 404 18.48 15.05 -54.50
C GLN A 404 19.97 15.15 -54.90
N SER A 405 20.24 14.87 -56.19
CA SER A 405 21.37 15.25 -57.09
C SER A 405 22.80 15.32 -56.51
N ASN A 406 23.83 14.71 -57.11
CA ASN A 406 24.21 14.66 -58.52
C ASN A 406 25.17 13.49 -58.74
#